data_AF-A0A520WAT5-F1
#
_entry.id   AF-A0A520WAT5-F1
#
_cell.length_a   1.000
_cell.length_b   1.000
_cell.length_c   1.000
_cell.angle_alpha   90.00
_cell.angle_beta   90.00
_cell.angle_gamma   90.00
#
_symmetry.space_group_name_H-M   'P 1'
#
loop_
_entity.id
_entity.type
_entity.pdbx_description
1 polymer ?
#
loop_
_entity_poly.entity_id
_entity_poly.type
_entity_poly.pdbx_seq_one_letter_code
_entity_poly.pdbx_strand_id
1 'polypeptide(L)'
;MADERHLWSGRFDSAPDDEVFQFQSSFGFDRRLFNDDITGSLAWAEALATAGVLSKEESRQICSALKAIRQEAHSDSAFVEGAD
;
A
#
# COMPACT_ATOMS: atom_id res chain seq x y z
N MET A 1 0.59 16.79 12.49
CA MET A 1 1.46 15.60 12.57
C MET A 1 0.57 14.45 12.18
N ALA A 2 0.84 13.81 11.05
CA ALA A 2 0.02 12.71 10.59
C ALA A 2 -0.04 11.66 11.69
N ASP A 3 -1.23 11.19 11.97
CA ASP A 3 -1.50 10.19 12.97
C ASP A 3 -0.70 8.92 12.65
N GLU A 4 0.33 8.60 13.44
CA GLU A 4 1.22 7.42 13.30
C GLU A 4 0.46 6.13 13.65
N ARG A 5 -0.73 5.95 13.07
CA ARG A 5 -1.51 4.72 13.21
C ARG A 5 -1.13 3.77 12.11
N HIS A 6 -0.43 2.69 12.48
CA HIS A 6 -0.25 1.55 11.60
C HIS A 6 -1.61 1.04 11.11
N LEU A 7 -1.69 0.65 9.83
CA LEU A 7 -2.94 0.18 9.20
C LEU A 7 -3.63 -0.97 9.94
N TRP A 8 -2.87 -1.72 10.75
CA TRP A 8 -3.30 -2.91 11.48
C TRP A 8 -3.49 -2.69 12.99
N SER A 9 -3.14 -1.52 13.56
CA SER A 9 -3.06 -1.33 15.02
C SER A 9 -4.38 -0.88 15.69
N GLY A 10 -5.50 -0.86 14.97
CA GLY A 10 -6.77 -0.29 15.45
C GLY A 10 -7.43 -0.94 16.69
N ARG A 11 -6.82 -1.96 17.28
CA ARG A 11 -7.28 -2.64 18.53
C ARG A 11 -6.31 -2.49 19.72
N PHE A 12 -5.22 -1.75 19.57
CA PHE A 12 -4.25 -1.54 20.65
C PHE A 12 -4.44 -0.15 21.27
N ASP A 13 -4.39 -0.08 22.59
CA ASP A 13 -4.48 1.18 23.33
C ASP A 13 -3.19 2.00 23.28
N SER A 14 -2.06 1.35 22.94
CA SER A 14 -0.74 1.94 22.83
C SER A 14 -0.01 1.46 21.57
N ALA A 15 0.98 2.23 21.12
CA ALA A 15 1.89 1.80 20.06
C ALA A 15 2.62 0.49 20.45
N PRO A 16 3.00 -0.35 19.48
CA PRO A 16 3.91 -1.47 19.73
C PRO A 16 5.27 -0.94 20.22
N ASP A 17 5.99 -1.79 20.96
CA ASP A 17 7.39 -1.53 21.28
C ASP A 17 8.23 -1.45 19.99
N ASP A 18 9.18 -0.52 19.94
CA ASP A 18 9.97 -0.24 18.73
C ASP A 18 10.80 -1.44 18.28
N GLU A 19 11.40 -2.19 19.21
CA GLU A 19 12.19 -3.38 18.87
C GLU A 19 11.29 -4.48 18.31
N VAL A 20 10.10 -4.64 18.89
CA VAL A 20 9.09 -5.59 18.42
C VAL A 20 8.57 -5.20 17.04
N PHE A 21 8.33 -3.92 16.78
CA PHE A 21 7.90 -3.43 15.48
C PHE A 21 8.95 -3.69 14.39
N GLN A 22 10.21 -3.36 14.66
CA GLN A 22 11.31 -3.62 13.73
C GLN A 22 11.50 -5.12 13.46
N PHE A 23 11.35 -5.96 14.50
CA PHE A 23 11.40 -7.42 14.34
C PHE A 23 10.27 -7.97 13.46
N GLN A 24 9.10 -7.31 13.45
CA GLN A 24 7.92 -7.73 12.67
C GLN A 24 7.85 -7.12 11.28
N SER A 25 8.67 -6.11 10.95
CA SER A 25 8.66 -5.52 9.60
C SER A 25 9.07 -6.57 8.55
N SER A 26 8.23 -6.71 7.54
CA SER A 26 8.45 -7.62 6.41
C SER A 26 8.86 -6.93 5.13
N PHE A 27 8.82 -5.59 5.06
CA PHE A 27 9.06 -4.84 3.82
C PHE A 27 10.43 -5.12 3.20
N GLY A 28 11.44 -5.37 4.04
CA GLY A 28 12.79 -5.73 3.59
C GLY A 28 12.83 -6.88 2.57
N PHE A 29 11.89 -7.83 2.65
CA PHE A 29 11.77 -8.92 1.69
C PHE A 29 10.45 -8.92 0.90
N ASP A 30 9.36 -8.39 1.45
CA ASP A 30 8.05 -8.34 0.77
C ASP A 30 7.99 -7.32 -0.37
N ARG A 31 8.92 -6.37 -0.43
CA ARG A 31 9.06 -5.45 -1.58
C ARG A 31 9.11 -6.15 -2.95
N ARG A 32 9.54 -7.43 -2.99
CA ARG A 32 9.51 -8.26 -4.20
C ARG A 32 8.09 -8.48 -4.76
N LEU A 33 7.07 -8.34 -3.91
CA LEU A 33 5.66 -8.51 -4.24
C LEU A 33 5.00 -7.21 -4.74
N PHE A 34 5.74 -6.10 -4.82
CA PHE A 34 5.20 -4.79 -5.20
C PHE A 34 4.33 -4.82 -6.47
N ASN A 35 4.79 -5.48 -7.53
CA ASN A 35 4.03 -5.58 -8.77
C ASN A 35 2.74 -6.40 -8.64
N ASP A 36 2.75 -7.43 -7.79
CA ASP A 36 1.58 -8.26 -7.50
C ASP A 36 0.57 -7.47 -6.65
N ASP A 37 1.05 -6.71 -5.66
CA ASP A 37 0.21 -5.85 -4.81
C ASP A 37 -0.49 -4.74 -5.62
N ILE A 38 0.23 -4.08 -6.53
CA ILE A 38 -0.39 -3.12 -7.46
C ILE A 38 -1.44 -3.81 -8.34
N THR A 39 -1.16 -5.02 -8.83
CA THR A 39 -2.09 -5.76 -9.69
C THR A 39 -3.36 -6.14 -8.94
N GLY A 40 -3.22 -6.63 -7.70
CA GLY A 40 -4.35 -6.92 -6.81
C GLY A 40 -5.14 -5.66 -6.48
N SER A 41 -4.47 -4.56 -6.17
CA SER A 41 -5.09 -3.28 -5.84
C SER A 41 -5.89 -2.68 -7.01
N LEU A 42 -5.41 -2.81 -8.25
CA LEU A 42 -6.16 -2.41 -9.45
C LEU A 42 -7.46 -3.21 -9.59
N ALA A 43 -7.38 -4.54 -9.48
CA ALA A 43 -8.55 -5.40 -9.55
C ALA A 43 -9.55 -5.09 -8.41
N TRP A 44 -9.03 -4.82 -7.21
CA TRP A 44 -9.86 -4.48 -6.06
C TRP A 44 -10.57 -3.14 -6.21
N ALA A 45 -9.91 -2.11 -6.73
CA ALA A 45 -10.52 -0.81 -7.01
C ALA A 45 -11.66 -0.91 -8.04
N GLU A 46 -11.51 -1.77 -9.05
CA GLU A 46 -12.57 -2.05 -10.04
C GLU A 46 -13.74 -2.86 -9.42
N ALA A 47 -13.43 -3.83 -8.56
CA ALA A 47 -14.42 -4.62 -7.84
C ALA A 47 -15.25 -3.75 -6.87
N LEU A 48 -14.61 -2.83 -6.14
CA LEU A 48 -15.28 -1.90 -5.23
C LEU A 48 -16.23 -0.94 -5.98
N ALA A 49 -15.88 -0.50 -7.19
CA ALA A 49 -16.80 0.27 -8.02
C ALA A 49 -17.99 -0.57 -8.50
N THR A 50 -17.75 -1.84 -8.84
CA THR A 50 -18.82 -2.78 -9.20
C THR A 50 -19.78 -3.02 -8.04
N ALA A 51 -19.25 -3.10 -6.81
CA ALA A 51 -20.03 -3.26 -5.59
C ALA A 51 -20.73 -1.97 -5.12
N GLY A 52 -20.48 -0.83 -5.77
CA GLY A 52 -21.05 0.47 -5.41
C GLY A 52 -20.44 1.12 -4.16
N VAL A 53 -19.29 0.63 -3.69
CA VAL A 53 -18.52 1.25 -2.59
C VAL A 53 -17.79 2.49 -3.10
N LEU A 54 -17.28 2.41 -4.32
CA LEU A 54 -16.68 3.55 -5.03
C LEU A 54 -17.56 3.94 -6.22
N SER A 55 -17.56 5.23 -6.56
CA SER A 55 -18.02 5.65 -7.87
C SER A 55 -17.04 5.18 -8.96
N LYS A 56 -17.53 5.13 -10.21
CA LYS A 56 -16.67 4.84 -11.38
C LYS A 56 -15.54 5.84 -11.53
N GLU A 57 -15.76 7.09 -11.12
CA GLU A 57 -14.75 8.14 -11.22
C GLU A 57 -13.66 7.97 -10.16
N GLU A 58 -14.02 7.70 -8.91
CA GLU A 58 -13.05 7.41 -7.84
C GLU A 58 -12.19 6.18 -8.18
N SER A 59 -12.80 5.10 -8.68
CA SER A 59 -12.06 3.90 -9.10
C SER A 59 -11.09 4.20 -10.24
N ARG A 60 -11.47 5.01 -11.23
CA ARG A 60 -10.55 5.45 -12.31
C ARG A 60 -9.37 6.25 -11.77
N GLN A 61 -9.62 7.17 -10.84
CA GLN A 61 -8.58 7.99 -10.24
C GLN A 61 -7.58 7.13 -9.46
N ILE A 62 -8.07 6.19 -8.64
CA ILE A 62 -7.24 5.23 -7.91
C ILE A 62 -6.43 4.37 -8.89
N CYS A 63 -7.07 3.80 -9.92
CA CYS A 63 -6.37 2.98 -10.91
C CYS A 63 -5.32 3.77 -11.70
N SER A 64 -5.56 5.05 -11.98
CA SER A 64 -4.58 5.93 -12.61
C SER A 64 -3.37 6.17 -11.71
N ALA A 65 -3.60 6.45 -10.42
CA ALA A 65 -2.54 6.67 -9.45
C ALA A 65 -1.69 5.40 -9.25
N LEU A 66 -2.32 4.22 -9.11
CA LEU A 66 -1.62 2.94 -8.98
C LEU A 66 -0.73 2.64 -10.19
N LYS A 67 -1.19 2.97 -11.41
CA LYS A 67 -0.38 2.83 -12.63
C LYS A 67 0.81 3.79 -12.65
N ALA A 68 0.63 5.02 -12.17
CA ALA A 68 1.72 5.99 -12.05
C ALA A 68 2.77 5.52 -11.03
N ILE A 69 2.35 5.05 -9.86
CA ILE A 69 3.23 4.48 -8.82
C ILE A 69 4.06 3.31 -9.39
N ARG A 70 3.42 2.41 -10.14
CA ARG A 70 4.14 1.30 -10.79
C ARG A 70 5.12 1.78 -11.86
N GLN A 71 4.76 2.83 -12.61
CA GLN A 71 5.65 3.39 -13.62
C GLN A 71 6.88 4.06 -12.99
N GLU A 72 6.70 4.74 -11.85
CA GLU A 72 7.79 5.33 -11.07
C GLU A 72 8.75 4.25 -10.58
N ALA A 73 8.23 3.18 -9.96
CA ALA A 73 9.02 2.03 -9.53
C ALA A 73 9.81 1.34 -10.66
N HIS A 74 9.28 1.32 -11.88
CA HIS A 74 10.01 0.79 -13.04
C HIS A 74 11.07 1.76 -13.59
N SER A 75 10.90 3.05 -13.35
CA SER A 75 11.82 4.09 -13.83
C SER A 75 12.98 4.33 -12.87
N ASP A 76 12.73 4.15 -11.57
CA ASP A 76 13.70 4.25 -10.49
C ASP A 76 13.51 3.09 -9.50
N SER A 77 14.45 2.13 -9.50
CA SER A 77 14.38 0.99 -8.57
C SER A 77 14.54 1.43 -7.11
N ALA A 78 15.18 2.57 -6.85
CA ALA A 78 15.34 3.09 -5.49
C ALA A 78 14.00 3.45 -4.83
N PHE A 79 12.94 3.68 -5.63
CA PHE A 79 11.59 3.93 -5.14
C PHE A 79 11.03 2.76 -4.33
N VAL A 80 11.35 1.52 -4.69
CA VAL A 80 10.90 0.30 -3.98
C VAL A 80 12.02 -0.30 -3.12
N GLU A 81 13.27 -0.08 -3.49
CA GLU A 81 14.44 -0.64 -2.80
C GLU A 81 14.91 0.19 -1.59
N GLY A 82 14.25 1.31 -1.29
CA GLY A 82 14.56 2.18 -0.16
C GLY A 82 14.45 1.51 1.22
N ALA A 83 14.86 2.26 2.25
CA ALA A 83 14.55 1.90 3.64
C ALA A 83 13.03 2.06 3.90
N ASP A 84 12.55 1.30 4.88
CA ASP A 84 11.18 1.37 5.41
C ASP A 84 10.98 2.65 6.24
#